data_AF-A0A645HLT8-F1
#
_entry.id   AF-A0A645HLT8-F1
#
_cell.length_a   1.000
_cell.length_b   1.000
_cell.length_c   1.000
_cell.angle_alpha   90.00
_cell.angle_beta   90.00
_cell.angle_gamma   90.00
#
_symmetry.space_group_name_H-M   'P 1'
#
loop_
_entity.id
_entity.type
_entity.pdbx_description
1 polymer ?
#
loop_
_entity_poly.entity_id
_entity_poly.type
_entity_poly.pdbx_seq_one_letter_code
_entity_poly.pdbx_strand_id
1 'polypeptide(L)'
;MYSIKQAQLLMGALPMADITIYYMDIRAFGKGYEEFFKQTKSMGVNFVKGKVAKIRENENGSGDLILRYEDVTKGIVKEAKHDLVVLSTGVIPNKKVPEMFKSHVLELDRFNFVKQVDELISPATTSIPGVFVAGAASGPKDIPDSILSAGCAATEVASYLNQLDYVMTGEAEVKPVKSFKIAQ
;
A
#
# COMPACT_ATOMS: atom_id res chain seq x y z
N MET A 1 1.15 4.58 7.35
CA MET A 1 -0.03 4.33 8.21
C MET A 1 0.03 3.02 8.99
N TYR A 2 0.34 1.87 8.39
CA TYR A 2 0.28 0.59 9.12
C TYR A 2 1.17 0.54 10.36
N SER A 3 2.38 1.13 10.35
CA SER A 3 3.28 1.15 11.51
C SER A 3 2.67 1.93 12.68
N ILE A 4 2.02 3.07 12.39
CA ILE A 4 1.29 3.88 13.37
C ILE A 4 0.11 3.09 13.94
N LYS A 5 -0.63 2.37 13.07
CA LYS A 5 -1.74 1.50 13.50
C LYS A 5 -1.26 0.40 14.44
N GLN A 6 -0.15 -0.28 14.10
CA GLN A 6 0.40 -1.33 14.97
C GLN A 6 0.91 -0.75 16.30
N ALA A 7 1.56 0.42 16.28
CA ALA A 7 1.97 1.11 17.50
C ALA A 7 0.77 1.42 18.41
N GLN A 8 -0.32 1.95 17.85
CA GLN A 8 -1.52 2.26 18.64
C GLN A 8 -2.17 1.00 19.24
N LEU A 9 -2.24 -0.10 18.48
CA LEU A 9 -2.73 -1.38 19.00
C LEU A 9 -1.85 -1.92 20.13
N LEU A 10 -0.53 -1.79 20.00
CA LEU A 10 0.42 -2.20 21.04
C LEU A 10 0.29 -1.33 22.29
N MET A 11 0.06 -0.02 22.19
CA MET A 11 -0.20 0.82 23.37
C MET A 11 -1.43 0.35 24.17
N GLY A 12 -2.45 -0.20 23.50
CA GLY A 12 -3.63 -0.77 24.15
C GLY A 12 -3.38 -2.16 24.75
N ALA A 13 -2.59 -2.99 24.09
CA ALA A 13 -2.30 -4.37 24.53
C ALA A 13 -1.18 -4.46 25.57
N LEU A 14 -0.19 -3.58 25.50
CA LEU A 14 1.01 -3.52 26.34
C LEU A 14 1.24 -2.07 26.80
N PRO A 15 0.52 -1.59 27.83
CA PRO A 15 0.59 -0.19 28.26
C PRO A 15 1.96 0.27 28.76
N MET A 16 2.82 -0.67 29.15
CA MET A 16 4.17 -0.41 29.65
C MET A 16 5.24 -0.41 28.55
N ALA A 17 4.86 -0.68 27.29
CA ALA A 17 5.83 -0.74 26.20
C ALA A 17 6.22 0.67 25.72
N ASP A 18 7.52 0.95 25.69
CA ASP A 18 8.07 2.17 25.09
C ASP A 18 8.19 2.01 23.58
N ILE A 19 7.29 2.64 22.83
CA ILE A 19 7.24 2.52 21.36
C ILE A 19 7.88 3.74 20.71
N THR A 20 8.90 3.50 19.87
CA THR A 20 9.54 4.55 19.06
C THR A 20 9.42 4.24 17.56
N ILE A 21 8.91 5.20 16.78
CA ILE A 21 8.87 5.15 15.32
C ILE A 21 9.95 6.08 14.77
N TYR A 22 10.95 5.50 14.09
CA TYR A 22 11.95 6.22 13.31
C TYR A 22 11.43 6.46 11.90
N TYR A 23 11.42 7.71 11.43
CA TYR A 23 10.86 8.07 10.14
C TYR A 23 11.64 9.19 9.45
N MET A 24 11.60 9.23 8.12
CA MET A 24 12.04 10.40 7.34
C MET A 24 10.88 11.40 7.19
N ASP A 25 9.75 10.93 6.65
CA ASP A 25 8.53 11.71 6.50
C ASP A 25 7.31 10.88 6.91
N ILE A 26 6.36 11.50 7.62
CA ILE A 26 5.07 10.88 7.90
C ILE A 26 4.16 11.12 6.69
N ARG A 27 3.81 10.04 5.99
CA ARG A 27 2.90 10.06 4.84
C ARG A 27 1.50 9.66 5.28
N ALA A 28 0.83 10.55 6.01
CA ALA A 28 -0.54 10.41 6.47
C ALA A 28 -1.52 11.08 5.50
N PHE A 29 -1.46 10.70 4.22
CA PHE A 29 -2.31 11.26 3.17
C PHE A 29 -3.62 10.44 3.08
N GLY A 30 -4.76 11.10 3.30
CA GLY A 30 -6.06 10.45 3.34
C GLY A 30 -6.94 11.06 4.42
N LYS A 31 -8.26 10.89 4.27
CA LYS A 31 -9.23 11.42 5.25
C LYS A 31 -9.01 10.74 6.60
N GLY A 32 -8.78 11.53 7.65
CA GLY A 32 -8.60 11.02 9.02
C GLY A 32 -7.19 10.51 9.34
N TYR A 33 -6.27 10.47 8.37
CA TYR A 33 -4.94 9.88 8.60
C TYR A 33 -4.02 10.79 9.42
N GLU A 34 -4.11 12.11 9.22
CA GLU A 34 -3.35 13.08 10.02
C GLU A 34 -3.88 13.13 11.47
N GLU A 35 -5.20 13.09 11.64
CA GLU A 35 -5.85 12.99 12.94
C GLU A 35 -5.42 11.70 13.66
N PHE A 36 -5.38 10.58 12.94
CA PHE A 36 -4.91 9.29 13.46
C PHE A 36 -3.44 9.34 13.91
N PHE A 37 -2.58 9.97 13.11
CA PHE A 37 -1.18 10.21 13.48
C PHE A 37 -1.07 11.07 14.75
N LYS A 38 -1.77 12.21 14.81
CA LYS A 38 -1.79 13.11 15.97
C LYS A 38 -2.29 12.39 17.23
N GLN A 39 -3.38 11.64 17.12
CA GLN A 39 -3.93 10.85 18.21
C GLN A 39 -2.89 9.84 18.74
N THR A 40 -2.24 9.10 17.84
CA THR A 40 -1.22 8.11 18.24
C THR A 40 -0.01 8.76 18.91
N LYS A 41 0.40 9.94 18.42
CA LYS A 41 1.45 10.74 19.07
C LYS A 41 1.03 11.21 20.46
N SER A 42 -0.22 11.66 20.63
CA SER A 42 -0.78 12.05 21.93
C SER A 42 -0.93 10.89 22.91
N MET A 43 -1.01 9.64 22.43
CA MET A 43 -1.01 8.44 23.26
C MET A 43 0.35 8.09 23.85
N GLY A 44 1.43 8.78 23.47
CA GLY A 44 2.77 8.59 24.03
C GLY A 44 3.75 7.86 23.12
N VAL A 45 3.35 7.47 21.90
CA VAL A 45 4.28 6.90 20.92
C VAL A 45 5.32 7.96 20.53
N ASN A 46 6.60 7.62 20.67
CA ASN A 46 7.68 8.53 20.35
C ASN A 46 7.97 8.52 18.85
N PHE A 47 8.08 9.71 18.25
CA PHE A 47 8.33 9.88 16.82
C PHE A 47 9.67 10.58 16.65
N VAL A 48 10.65 9.85 16.09
CA VAL A 48 12.00 10.36 15.87
C VAL A 48 12.20 10.57 14.38
N LYS A 49 12.34 11.83 13.96
CA LYS A 49 12.70 12.17 12.58
C LYS A 49 14.17 11.80 12.36
N GLY A 50 14.40 10.64 11.76
CA GLY A 50 15.73 10.10 11.61
C GLY A 50 15.84 8.98 10.59
N LYS A 51 17.04 8.85 10.02
CA LYS A 51 17.38 7.79 9.07
C LYS A 51 18.24 6.75 9.76
N VAL A 52 17.71 5.54 9.88
CA VAL A 52 18.44 4.40 10.45
C VAL A 52 19.50 3.94 9.44
N ALA A 53 20.76 3.87 9.89
CA ALA A 53 21.89 3.47 9.07
C ALA A 53 22.27 1.99 9.28
N LYS A 54 22.22 1.52 10.53
CA LYS A 54 22.59 0.14 10.87
C LYS A 54 21.85 -0.32 12.12
N ILE A 55 21.49 -1.60 12.12
CA ILE A 55 21.01 -2.33 13.30
C ILE A 55 22.04 -3.42 13.58
N ARG A 56 22.43 -3.57 14.84
CA ARG A 56 23.34 -4.64 15.31
C ARG A 56 22.84 -5.20 16.63
N GLU A 57 23.15 -6.45 16.90
CA GLU A 57 22.98 -7.02 18.24
C GLU A 57 23.99 -6.40 19.21
N ASN A 58 23.59 -6.30 20.47
CA ASN A 58 24.45 -5.84 21.54
C ASN A 58 25.48 -6.92 21.91
N GLU A 59 26.74 -6.51 22.10
CA GLU A 59 27.88 -7.40 22.31
C GLU A 59 27.91 -8.03 23.71
N ASN A 60 27.08 -7.54 24.63
CA ASN A 60 26.97 -8.03 26.01
C ASN A 60 26.14 -9.33 26.15
N GLY A 61 25.62 -9.89 25.06
CA GLY A 61 24.83 -11.13 25.07
C GLY A 61 23.41 -10.99 25.62
N SER A 62 22.89 -9.78 25.82
CA SER A 62 21.53 -9.57 26.32
C SER A 62 20.43 -9.82 25.29
N GLY A 63 20.79 -9.92 24.01
CA GLY A 63 19.83 -10.02 22.89
C GLY A 63 19.25 -8.68 22.44
N ASP A 64 19.63 -7.58 23.09
CA ASP A 64 19.14 -6.25 22.74
C ASP A 64 19.72 -5.76 21.41
N LEU A 65 18.98 -4.89 20.73
CA LEU A 65 19.36 -4.32 19.44
C LEU A 65 19.82 -2.87 19.60
N ILE A 66 20.95 -2.54 18.97
CA ILE A 66 21.48 -1.18 18.88
C ILE A 66 21.20 -0.61 17.50
N LEU A 67 20.42 0.48 17.46
CA LEU A 67 20.07 1.23 16.27
C LEU A 67 20.98 2.45 16.16
N ARG A 68 21.82 2.48 15.13
CA ARG A 68 22.55 3.68 14.75
C ARG A 68 21.74 4.46 13.72
N TYR A 69 21.36 5.69 14.06
CA TYR A 69 20.54 6.54 13.20
C TYR A 69 21.03 7.99 13.21
N GLU A 70 20.75 8.70 12.12
CA GLU A 70 20.93 10.14 12.02
C GLU A 70 19.65 10.84 12.53
N ASP A 71 19.78 11.66 13.58
CA ASP A 71 18.72 12.55 14.05
C ASP A 71 18.68 13.77 13.13
N VAL A 72 17.76 13.76 12.17
CA VAL A 72 17.67 14.79 11.12
C VAL A 72 17.35 16.16 11.69
N THR A 73 16.65 16.23 12.82
CA THR A 73 16.34 17.50 13.48
C THR A 73 17.58 18.15 14.08
N LYS A 74 18.54 17.35 14.55
CA LYS A 74 19.75 17.83 15.22
C LYS A 74 21.01 17.74 14.36
N GLY A 75 20.96 17.04 13.23
CA GLY A 75 22.12 16.80 12.35
C GLY A 75 23.22 15.95 13.00
N ILE A 76 22.87 15.11 13.99
CA ILE A 76 23.84 14.27 14.71
C ILE A 76 23.48 12.79 14.61
N VAL A 77 24.51 11.95 14.62
CA VAL A 77 24.35 10.50 14.68
C VAL A 77 24.18 10.08 16.14
N LYS A 78 23.20 9.22 16.40
CA LYS A 78 22.91 8.65 17.71
C LYS A 78 22.82 7.15 17.64
N GLU A 79 22.99 6.52 18.79
CA GLU A 79 22.65 5.12 19.01
C GLU A 79 21.50 5.04 20.01
N ALA A 80 20.53 4.17 19.74
CA ALA A 80 19.45 3.84 20.66
C ALA A 80 19.35 2.34 20.83
N LYS A 81 19.05 1.91 22.05
CA LYS A 81 18.88 0.51 22.42
C LYS A 81 17.39 0.16 22.41
N HIS A 82 17.03 -0.98 21.82
CA HIS A 82 15.66 -1.50 21.76
C HIS A 82 15.66 -3.02 21.98
N ASP A 83 14.62 -3.53 22.64
CA ASP A 83 14.47 -4.98 22.87
C ASP A 83 13.96 -5.70 21.61
N LEU A 84 13.21 -4.98 20.76
CA LEU A 84 12.67 -5.49 19.50
C LEU A 84 12.66 -4.39 18.44
N VAL A 85 13.00 -4.75 17.20
CA VAL A 85 12.93 -3.86 16.05
C VAL A 85 12.04 -4.44 14.98
N VAL A 86 11.02 -3.67 14.59
CA VAL A 86 10.09 -4.04 13.52
C VAL A 86 10.41 -3.24 12.26
N LEU A 87 10.80 -3.94 11.20
CA LEU A 87 11.03 -3.32 9.89
C LEU A 87 9.70 -3.09 9.19
N SER A 88 9.38 -1.81 8.96
CA SER A 88 8.25 -1.42 8.13
C SER A 88 8.62 -1.56 6.64
N THR A 89 8.46 -2.77 6.11
CA THR A 89 8.82 -3.10 4.72
C THR A 89 7.86 -2.49 3.69
N GLY A 90 8.39 -2.15 2.52
CA GLY A 90 7.60 -1.70 1.37
C GLY A 90 6.91 -2.84 0.63
N VAL A 91 6.08 -2.48 -0.34
CA VAL A 91 5.41 -3.42 -1.25
C VAL A 91 6.25 -3.57 -2.52
N ILE A 92 6.42 -4.81 -2.98
CA ILE A 92 7.07 -5.16 -4.25
C ILE A 92 6.05 -5.82 -5.18
N PRO A 93 6.21 -5.69 -6.52
CA PRO A 93 5.29 -6.29 -7.47
C PRO A 93 5.36 -7.82 -7.48
N ASN A 94 4.26 -8.46 -7.88
CA ASN A 94 4.21 -9.89 -8.07
C ASN A 94 4.83 -10.29 -9.42
N LYS A 95 6.03 -10.88 -9.36
CA LYS A 95 6.81 -11.30 -10.53
C LYS A 95 6.16 -12.38 -11.40
N LYS A 96 5.15 -13.10 -10.88
CA LYS A 96 4.44 -14.14 -11.65
C LYS A 96 3.37 -13.59 -12.58
N VAL A 97 2.87 -12.37 -12.34
CA VAL A 97 1.77 -11.78 -13.13
C VAL A 97 2.14 -11.57 -14.61
N PRO A 98 3.33 -11.04 -14.96
CA PRO A 98 3.73 -10.89 -16.36
C PRO A 98 3.86 -12.23 -17.09
N GLU A 99 4.25 -13.29 -16.36
CA GLU A 99 4.44 -14.65 -16.90
C GLU A 99 3.10 -15.37 -17.18
N MET A 100 1.97 -14.85 -16.68
CA MET A 100 0.65 -15.46 -16.89
C MET A 100 0.19 -15.39 -18.35
N PHE A 101 0.63 -14.39 -19.10
CA PHE A 101 0.19 -14.15 -20.47
C PHE A 101 1.20 -14.74 -21.46
N LYS A 102 0.99 -15.99 -21.89
CA LYS A 102 1.92 -16.69 -22.79
C LYS A 102 1.99 -16.09 -24.20
N SER A 103 0.86 -15.61 -24.71
CA SER A 103 0.75 -15.12 -26.09
C SER A 103 0.83 -13.60 -26.21
N HIS A 104 0.87 -12.88 -25.08
CA HIS A 104 0.84 -11.42 -25.04
C HIS A 104 1.81 -10.89 -24.00
N VAL A 105 2.54 -9.82 -24.33
CA VAL A 105 3.44 -9.16 -23.38
C VAL A 105 2.65 -8.14 -22.56
N LEU A 106 2.52 -8.39 -21.26
CA LEU A 106 1.97 -7.41 -20.33
C LEU A 106 3.05 -6.35 -20.02
N GLU A 107 2.79 -5.10 -20.36
CA GLU A 107 3.71 -4.01 -20.06
C GLU A 107 3.73 -3.72 -18.55
N LEU A 108 4.92 -3.39 -18.05
CA LEU A 108 5.14 -3.01 -16.67
C LEU A 108 5.64 -1.56 -16.59
N ASP A 109 5.35 -0.92 -15.46
CA ASP A 109 5.87 0.41 -15.17
C ASP A 109 7.37 0.36 -14.81
N ARG A 110 7.98 1.53 -14.56
CA ARG A 110 9.39 1.64 -14.16
C ARG A 110 9.73 0.93 -12.83
N PHE A 111 8.73 0.55 -12.04
CA PHE A 111 8.86 -0.14 -10.77
C PHE A 111 8.50 -1.64 -10.86
N ASN A 112 8.19 -2.13 -12.08
CA ASN A 112 7.75 -3.49 -12.41
C ASN A 112 6.34 -3.87 -11.92
N PHE A 113 5.48 -2.90 -11.60
CA PHE A 113 4.04 -3.13 -11.43
C PHE A 113 3.34 -3.18 -12.78
N VAL A 114 2.13 -3.74 -12.82
CA VAL A 114 1.33 -3.78 -14.06
C VAL A 114 1.04 -2.35 -14.51
N LYS A 115 1.45 -2.03 -15.74
CA LYS A 115 1.32 -0.68 -16.29
C LYS A 115 -0.15 -0.38 -16.60
N GLN A 116 -0.61 0.75 -16.08
CA GLN A 116 -1.87 1.37 -16.48
C GLN A 116 -1.61 2.21 -17.74
N VAL A 117 -2.38 2.01 -18.81
CA VAL A 117 -2.11 2.69 -20.10
C VAL A 117 -2.28 4.21 -19.97
N ASP A 118 -3.34 4.63 -19.28
CA ASP A 118 -3.59 6.01 -18.91
C ASP A 118 -4.17 6.07 -17.50
N GLU A 119 -3.36 6.50 -16.53
CA GLU A 119 -3.75 6.57 -15.12
C GLU A 119 -4.87 7.57 -14.83
N LEU A 120 -5.11 8.55 -15.72
CA LEU A 120 -6.11 9.60 -15.52
C LEU A 120 -7.42 9.29 -16.23
N ILE A 121 -7.36 8.73 -17.43
CA ILE A 121 -8.51 8.50 -18.30
C ILE A 121 -9.05 7.07 -18.15
N SER A 122 -8.17 6.07 -18.05
CA SER A 122 -8.57 4.65 -18.00
C SER A 122 -7.67 3.86 -17.04
N PRO A 123 -7.74 4.15 -15.73
CA PRO A 123 -6.80 3.64 -14.77
C PRO A 123 -6.89 2.12 -14.56
N ALA A 124 -7.90 1.42 -15.06
CA ALA A 124 -7.91 -0.05 -14.98
C ALA A 124 -7.37 -0.74 -16.24
N THR A 125 -7.19 -0.02 -17.34
CA THR A 125 -6.78 -0.60 -18.62
C THR A 125 -5.29 -0.92 -18.66
N THR A 126 -4.95 -2.14 -19.12
CA THR A 126 -3.57 -2.59 -19.32
C THR A 126 -3.17 -2.55 -20.80
N SER A 127 -1.92 -2.90 -21.12
CA SER A 127 -1.45 -3.00 -22.51
C SER A 127 -2.11 -4.11 -23.32
N ILE A 128 -2.79 -5.06 -22.67
CA ILE A 128 -3.47 -6.17 -23.34
C ILE A 128 -4.97 -5.87 -23.39
N PRO A 129 -5.58 -5.72 -24.60
CA PRO A 129 -7.01 -5.51 -24.72
C PRO A 129 -7.83 -6.61 -24.02
N GLY A 130 -8.85 -6.19 -23.26
CA GLY A 130 -9.68 -7.10 -22.46
C GLY A 130 -9.06 -7.57 -21.14
N VAL A 131 -7.82 -7.15 -20.83
CA VAL A 131 -7.18 -7.39 -19.53
C VAL A 131 -7.11 -6.10 -18.74
N PHE A 132 -7.59 -6.16 -17.51
CA PHE A 132 -7.69 -5.01 -16.60
C PHE A 132 -6.94 -5.28 -15.30
N VAL A 133 -6.50 -4.22 -14.64
CA VAL A 133 -5.76 -4.27 -13.38
C VAL A 133 -6.52 -3.54 -12.26
N ALA A 134 -6.45 -4.09 -11.05
CA ALA A 134 -7.03 -3.47 -9.86
C ALA A 134 -6.11 -3.58 -8.64
N GLY A 135 -6.25 -2.61 -7.74
CA GLY A 135 -5.63 -2.60 -6.42
C GLY A 135 -4.10 -2.54 -6.45
N ALA A 136 -3.48 -3.32 -5.57
CA ALA A 136 -2.02 -3.31 -5.37
C ALA A 136 -1.22 -3.89 -6.55
N ALA A 137 -1.89 -4.54 -7.53
CA ALA A 137 -1.23 -5.09 -8.71
C ALA A 137 -0.65 -3.99 -9.63
N SER A 138 -1.28 -2.81 -9.65
CA SER A 138 -0.79 -1.63 -10.39
C SER A 138 0.08 -0.68 -9.55
N GLY A 139 0.41 -1.04 -8.30
CA GLY A 139 1.27 -0.22 -7.45
C GLY A 139 0.79 -0.16 -5.99
N PRO A 140 1.65 0.27 -5.05
CA PRO A 140 1.32 0.31 -3.62
C PRO A 140 0.12 1.22 -3.34
N LYS A 141 -0.94 0.66 -2.75
CA LYS A 141 -2.19 1.35 -2.38
C LYS A 141 -2.68 0.87 -1.03
N ASP A 142 -3.52 1.67 -0.37
CA ASP A 142 -4.22 1.22 0.81
C ASP A 142 -5.53 0.49 0.45
N ILE A 143 -6.26 0.04 1.48
CA ILE A 143 -7.49 -0.74 1.29
C ILE A 143 -8.58 0.10 0.60
N PRO A 144 -8.92 1.32 1.07
CA PRO A 144 -9.87 2.19 0.37
C PRO A 144 -9.54 2.42 -1.11
N ASP A 145 -8.29 2.75 -1.44
CA ASP A 145 -7.86 2.98 -2.82
C ASP A 145 -7.94 1.70 -3.65
N SER A 146 -7.67 0.55 -3.04
CA SER A 146 -7.80 -0.75 -3.71
C SER A 146 -9.26 -1.10 -4.02
N ILE A 147 -10.18 -0.79 -3.12
CA ILE A 147 -11.63 -0.97 -3.34
C ILE A 147 -12.11 -0.05 -4.48
N LEU A 148 -11.69 1.22 -4.47
CA LEU A 148 -12.00 2.18 -5.53
C LEU A 148 -11.47 1.69 -6.89
N SER A 149 -10.21 1.26 -6.93
CA SER A 149 -9.59 0.72 -8.13
C SER A 149 -10.31 -0.54 -8.65
N ALA A 150 -10.78 -1.42 -7.77
CA ALA A 150 -11.56 -2.59 -8.16
C ALA A 150 -12.92 -2.20 -8.76
N GLY A 151 -13.60 -1.19 -8.20
CA GLY A 151 -14.83 -0.64 -8.78
C GLY A 151 -14.62 -0.07 -10.17
N CYS A 152 -13.55 0.71 -10.37
CA CYS A 152 -13.17 1.23 -11.68
C CYS A 152 -12.92 0.11 -12.70
N ALA A 153 -12.14 -0.92 -12.33
CA ALA A 153 -11.90 -2.07 -13.19
C ALA A 153 -13.20 -2.80 -13.59
N ALA A 154 -14.12 -2.99 -12.64
CA ALA A 154 -15.41 -3.60 -12.94
C ALA A 154 -16.24 -2.76 -13.94
N THR A 155 -16.23 -1.43 -13.81
CA THR A 155 -16.92 -0.53 -14.74
C THR A 155 -16.29 -0.53 -16.13
N GLU A 156 -14.96 -0.49 -16.23
CA GLU A 156 -14.26 -0.55 -17.52
C GLU A 156 -14.48 -1.89 -18.23
N VAL A 157 -14.46 -3.01 -17.48
CA VAL A 157 -14.81 -4.34 -18.02
C VAL A 157 -16.24 -4.34 -18.55
N ALA A 158 -17.21 -3.82 -17.80
CA ALA A 158 -18.61 -3.77 -18.25
C ALA A 158 -18.78 -2.92 -19.52
N SER A 159 -18.09 -1.78 -19.60
CA SER A 159 -18.06 -0.93 -20.80
C SER A 159 -17.48 -1.67 -22.01
N TYR A 160 -16.36 -2.37 -21.81
CA TYR A 160 -15.70 -3.17 -22.85
C TYR A 160 -16.59 -4.30 -23.37
N LEU A 161 -17.27 -5.02 -22.48
CA LEU A 161 -18.20 -6.09 -22.86
C LEU A 161 -19.41 -5.54 -23.64
N ASN A 162 -20.01 -4.42 -23.21
CA ASN A 162 -21.13 -3.80 -23.93
C ASN A 162 -20.73 -3.35 -25.35
N GLN A 163 -19.51 -2.83 -25.52
CA GLN A 163 -19.01 -2.46 -26.84
C GLN A 163 -18.80 -3.69 -27.73
N LEU A 164 -18.28 -4.78 -27.18
CA LEU A 164 -18.14 -6.05 -27.90
C LEU A 164 -19.50 -6.60 -28.34
N ASP A 165 -20.49 -6.61 -27.44
CA ASP A 165 -21.85 -7.07 -27.77
C ASP A 165 -22.43 -6.23 -28.91
N TYR A 166 -22.33 -4.90 -28.84
CA TYR A 166 -22.79 -4.01 -29.90
C TYR A 166 -22.12 -4.29 -31.27
N VAL A 167 -20.81 -4.50 -31.27
CA VAL A 167 -20.06 -4.83 -32.49
C VAL A 167 -20.48 -6.19 -33.08
N MET A 168 -20.85 -7.14 -32.23
CA MET A 168 -21.22 -8.50 -32.65
C MET A 168 -22.68 -8.65 -33.08
N THR A 169 -23.61 -7.89 -32.47
CA THR A 169 -25.06 -8.03 -32.72
C THR A 169 -25.67 -6.90 -33.55
N GLY A 170 -25.00 -5.74 -33.64
CA GLY A 170 -25.57 -4.53 -34.26
C GLY A 170 -26.67 -3.85 -33.43
N GLU A 171 -27.04 -4.42 -32.28
CA GLU A 171 -28.05 -3.91 -31.36
C GLU A 171 -27.45 -3.73 -29.97
N ALA A 172 -27.57 -2.53 -29.40
CA ALA A 172 -27.16 -2.28 -28.02
C ALA A 172 -28.22 -2.83 -27.06
N GLU A 173 -28.26 -4.15 -26.87
CA GLU A 173 -29.16 -4.77 -25.91
C GLU A 173 -28.57 -4.59 -24.49
N VAL A 174 -28.93 -3.49 -23.81
CA VAL A 174 -28.57 -3.30 -22.39
C VAL A 174 -29.37 -4.30 -21.55
N LYS A 175 -28.83 -5.50 -21.35
CA LYS A 175 -29.43 -6.46 -20.41
C LYS A 175 -29.27 -5.88 -19.00
N PRO A 176 -30.37 -5.66 -18.26
CA PRO A 176 -30.28 -5.12 -16.91
C PRO A 176 -29.42 -6.07 -16.07
N VAL A 177 -28.37 -5.53 -15.46
CA VAL A 177 -27.59 -6.24 -14.45
C VAL A 177 -28.58 -6.60 -13.35
N LYS A 178 -28.94 -7.89 -13.24
CA LYS A 178 -29.83 -8.37 -12.17
C LYS A 178 -29.24 -7.89 -10.86
N SER A 179 -30.02 -7.09 -10.14
CA SER A 179 -29.62 -6.48 -8.88
C SER A 179 -28.98 -7.51 -7.97
N PHE A 180 -27.71 -7.29 -7.62
CA PHE A 180 -27.06 -8.02 -6.55
C PHE A 180 -27.80 -7.64 -5.26
N LYS A 181 -28.72 -8.48 -4.81
CA LYS A 181 -29.30 -8.38 -3.48
C LYS A 181 -28.18 -8.63 -2.48
N ILE A 182 -27.68 -7.56 -1.87
CA ILE A 182 -26.90 -7.67 -0.64
C ILE A 182 -27.87 -8.20 0.41
N ALA A 183 -27.68 -9.45 0.82
CA ALA A 183 -28.39 -10.01 1.95
C ALA A 183 -28.03 -9.17 3.19
N GLN A 184 -29.03 -8.54 3.78
CA GLN A 184 -28.97 -7.96 5.12
C GLN A 184 -28.97 -9.06 6.17
#